data_AF-A0A2W7MKN9-F1
#
_entry.id   AF-A0A2W7MKN9-F1
#
_cell.length_a   1.000
_cell.length_b   1.000
_cell.length_c   1.000
_cell.angle_alpha   90.00
_cell.angle_beta   90.00
_cell.angle_gamma   90.00
#
_symmetry.space_group_name_H-M   'P 1'
#
loop_
_entity.id
_entity.type
_entity.pdbx_description
1 polymer ?
#
loop_
_entity_poly.entity_id
_entity_poly.type
_entity_poly.pdbx_seq_one_letter_code
_entity_poly.pdbx_strand_id
1 'polypeptide(L)' 'MTTIKEVELYLLSKENNLTARRWLKNTAALKRILDGHLSWNEDHTKLNELQMVFPLEVNIDYYLDMPSIIDNDLEPSK' A
#
# COMPACT_ATOMS: atom_id res chain seq x y z
N MET A 1 13.00 6.34 -6.12
CA MET A 1 11.66 6.41 -6.72
C MET A 1 10.90 5.23 -6.19
N THR A 2 9.73 5.45 -5.61
CA THR A 2 8.88 4.37 -5.10
C THR A 2 8.27 3.57 -6.26
N THR A 3 8.34 2.25 -6.20
CA THR A 3 8.01 1.31 -7.28
C THR A 3 7.19 0.11 -6.77
N ILE A 4 6.53 -0.59 -7.69
CA ILE A 4 5.88 -1.88 -7.39
C ILE A 4 6.88 -2.87 -6.80
N LYS A 5 8.15 -2.82 -7.23
CA LYS A 5 9.17 -3.73 -6.74
C LYS A 5 9.47 -3.55 -5.26
N GLU A 6 9.47 -2.31 -4.77
CA GLU A 6 9.64 -2.02 -3.34
C GLU A 6 8.43 -2.50 -2.53
N VAL A 7 7.21 -2.37 -3.06
CA VAL A 7 6.00 -2.97 -2.44
C VAL A 7 6.15 -4.48 -2.32
N GLU A 8 6.56 -5.17 -3.39
CA GLU A 8 6.80 -6.61 -3.37
C GLU A 8 7.85 -7.01 -2.32
N LEU A 9 8.99 -6.32 -2.30
CA LEU A 9 10.08 -6.63 -1.37
C LEU A 9 9.64 -6.47 0.09
N TYR A 10 8.89 -5.41 0.39
CA TYR A 10 8.40 -5.21 1.75
C TYR A 10 7.32 -6.21 2.15
N LEU A 11 6.39 -6.54 1.26
CA LEU A 11 5.40 -7.59 1.55
C LEU A 11 6.05 -8.97 1.71
N LEU A 12 7.13 -9.27 0.97
CA LEU A 12 7.91 -10.50 1.14
C LEU A 12 8.55 -10.59 2.53
N SER A 13 8.99 -9.45 3.11
CA SER A 13 9.55 -9.45 4.47
C SER A 13 8.51 -9.69 5.55
N LYS A 14 7.20 -9.64 5.23
CA LYS A 14 6.10 -9.97 6.15
C LYS A 14 5.75 -11.46 6.07
N GLU A 15 6.76 -12.32 6.24
CA GLU A 15 6.68 -13.75 5.93
C GLU A 15 5.50 -14.46 6.61
N ASN A 16 5.09 -14.06 7.82
CA ASN A 16 4.01 -14.71 8.56
C ASN A 16 2.62 -14.08 8.36
N ASN A 17 2.51 -13.03 7.53
CA ASN A 17 1.26 -12.34 7.29
C ASN A 17 0.53 -12.92 6.05
N LEU A 18 -0.63 -13.55 6.28
CA LEU A 18 -1.43 -14.18 5.22
C LEU A 18 -1.98 -13.16 4.21
N THR A 19 -2.34 -11.96 4.68
CA THR A 19 -2.79 -10.85 3.82
C THR A 19 -1.67 -10.39 2.89
N ALA A 20 -0.46 -10.20 3.42
CA ALA A 20 0.71 -9.84 2.63
C ALA A 20 1.01 -10.89 1.55
N ARG A 21 1.00 -12.19 1.92
CA ARG A 21 1.16 -13.31 0.98
C ARG A 21 0.09 -13.35 -0.11
N ARG A 22 -1.15 -12.99 0.22
CA ARG A 22 -2.26 -12.91 -0.74
C ARG A 22 -2.05 -11.74 -1.71
N TRP A 23 -1.72 -10.56 -1.21
CA TRP A 23 -1.48 -9.38 -2.05
C TRP A 23 -0.27 -9.53 -2.96
N LEU A 24 0.80 -10.20 -2.52
CA LEU A 24 1.95 -10.55 -3.36
C LEU A 24 1.58 -11.31 -4.65
N LYS A 25 0.52 -12.12 -4.61
CA LYS A 25 0.05 -12.89 -5.77
C LYS A 25 -0.91 -12.09 -6.66
N ASN A 26 -1.26 -10.87 -6.28
CA ASN A 26 -2.24 -10.04 -6.97
C ASN A 26 -1.62 -8.72 -7.40
N THR A 27 -1.28 -8.60 -8.70
CA THR A 27 -0.71 -7.37 -9.26
C THR A 27 -1.58 -6.14 -9.05
N ALA A 28 -2.91 -6.28 -9.00
CA ALA A 28 -3.81 -5.15 -8.75
C ALA A 28 -3.68 -4.65 -7.31
N ALA A 29 -3.50 -5.54 -6.33
CA ALA A 29 -3.23 -5.16 -4.94
C ALA A 29 -1.91 -4.38 -4.82
N LEU A 30 -0.85 -4.86 -5.46
CA LEU A 30 0.46 -4.19 -5.46
C LEU A 30 0.39 -2.77 -6.05
N LYS A 31 -0.34 -2.62 -7.16
CA LYS A 31 -0.60 -1.30 -7.77
C LYS A 31 -1.39 -0.40 -6.86
N ARG A 32 -2.47 -0.92 -6.24
CA ARG A 32 -3.33 -0.12 -5.36
C ARG A 32 -2.58 0.40 -4.13
N ILE A 33 -1.72 -0.42 -3.54
CA ILE A 33 -0.84 -0.01 -2.44
C ILE A 33 0.08 1.14 -2.87
N LEU A 34 0.73 1.01 -4.03
CA LEU A 34 1.62 2.04 -4.55
C LEU A 34 0.87 3.34 -4.84
N ASP A 35 -0.26 3.24 -5.54
CA ASP A 35 -1.10 4.40 -5.90
C ASP A 35 -1.62 5.10 -4.64
N GLY A 36 -2.07 4.34 -3.63
CA GLY A 36 -2.52 4.86 -2.35
C GLY A 36 -1.43 5.61 -1.59
N HIS A 37 -0.21 5.07 -1.55
CA HIS A 37 0.94 5.74 -0.96
C HIS A 37 1.31 7.04 -1.68
N LEU A 38 1.35 7.02 -3.01
CA LEU A 38 1.67 8.21 -3.82
C LEU A 38 0.61 9.29 -3.63
N SER A 39 -0.68 8.94 -3.69
CA SER A 39 -1.79 9.89 -3.50
C SER A 39 -1.76 10.52 -2.12
N TRP A 40 -1.60 9.70 -1.06
CA TRP A 40 -1.52 10.18 0.33
C TRP A 40 -0.42 11.23 0.49
N ASN A 41 0.79 10.90 0.05
CA ASN A 41 1.94 11.80 0.20
C ASN A 41 1.81 13.04 -0.68
N GLU A 42 1.25 12.92 -1.88
CA GLU A 42 0.98 14.06 -2.76
C GLU A 42 -0.03 15.03 -2.14
N ASP A 43 -1.12 14.53 -1.57
CA ASP A 43 -2.16 15.34 -0.94
C ASP A 43 -1.62 16.12 0.27
N HIS A 44 -0.87 15.47 1.16
CA HIS A 44 -0.27 16.16 2.31
C HIS A 44 0.84 17.14 1.92
N THR A 45 1.58 16.85 0.84
CA THR A 45 2.55 17.80 0.31
C THR A 45 1.85 19.07 -0.21
N LYS A 46 0.74 18.92 -0.94
CA LYS A 46 -0.08 20.06 -1.43
C LYS A 46 -0.66 20.90 -0.29
N LEU A 47 -1.00 20.27 0.83
CA LEU A 47 -1.52 20.94 2.03
C LEU A 47 -0.42 21.51 2.94
N ASN A 48 0.86 21.37 2.58
CA ASN A 48 2.02 21.74 3.40
C ASN A 48 2.07 21.04 4.78
N GLU A 49 1.51 19.82 4.85
CA GLU A 49 1.49 18.96 6.03
C GLU A 49 2.62 17.92 5.96
N LEU A 50 3.87 18.38 5.82
CA LEU A 50 5.02 17.50 5.58
C LEU A 50 5.26 16.45 6.68
N GLN A 51 4.78 16.69 7.90
CA GLN A 51 4.82 15.73 9.00
C GLN A 51 3.93 14.48 8.78
N MET A 52 2.99 14.55 7.85
CA MET A 52 2.04 13.48 7.50
C MET A 52 2.47 12.67 6.26
N VAL A 53 3.62 13.02 5.68
CA VAL A 53 4.25 12.26 4.59
C VAL A 53 5.01 11.09 5.21
N PHE A 54 4.65 9.87 4.82
CA PHE A 54 5.22 8.66 5.39
C PHE A 54 6.04 7.85 4.38
N PRO A 55 7.05 7.09 4.83
CA PRO A 55 7.69 6.06 4.02
C PRO A 55 6.69 5.00 3.56
N LEU A 56 6.97 4.36 2.41
CA LEU A 56 6.11 3.32 1.83
C LEU A 56 5.81 2.20 2.84
N GLU A 57 6.81 1.80 3.61
CA GLU A 57 6.75 0.73 4.60
C GLU A 57 5.68 1.01 5.67
N VAL A 58 5.57 2.27 6.12
CA VAL A 58 4.59 2.69 7.13
C VAL A 58 3.18 2.64 6.56
N ASN A 59 2.97 3.09 5.31
CA ASN A 59 1.68 2.94 4.65
C ASN A 59 1.30 1.46 4.45
N ILE A 60 2.26 0.60 4.07
CA ILE A 60 2.00 -0.83 3.90
C ILE A 60 1.60 -1.47 5.23
N ASP A 61 2.29 -1.15 6.34
CA ASP A 61 1.91 -1.66 7.66
C ASP A 61 0.51 -1.21 8.06
N TYR A 62 0.18 0.07 7.83
CA TYR A 62 -1.17 0.58 8.05
C TYR A 62 -2.23 -0.17 7.22
N TYR A 63 -1.96 -0.45 5.94
CA TYR A 63 -2.88 -1.24 5.11
C TYR A 63 -2.98 -2.69 5.59
N LEU A 64 -1.90 -3.30 6.07
CA LEU A 64 -1.95 -4.66 6.63
C LEU A 64 -2.75 -4.74 7.93
N ASP A 65 -2.75 -3.67 8.73
CA ASP A 65 -3.60 -3.54 9.92
C ASP A 65 -5.07 -3.28 9.55
N MET A 66 -5.33 -2.67 8.38
CA MET A 66 -6.67 -2.41 7.84
C MET A 66 -6.85 -2.94 6.40
N PRO A 67 -6.86 -4.26 6.18
CA PRO A 67 -6.82 -4.85 4.82
C PRO A 67 -7.97 -4.46 3.91
N SER A 68 -9.13 -4.11 4.48
CA SER A 68 -10.32 -3.69 3.73
C SER A 68 -10.08 -2.47 2.85
N ILE A 69 -9.11 -1.61 3.19
CA ILE A 69 -8.75 -0.44 2.37
C ILE A 69 -8.25 -0.87 0.98
N ILE A 70 -7.52 -1.98 0.92
CA ILE A 70 -7.04 -2.54 -0.35
C ILE A 70 -8.05 -3.54 -0.90
N ASP A 71 -8.59 -4.42 -0.07
CA ASP A 71 -9.43 -5.54 -0.50
C ASP A 71 -10.78 -5.09 -1.11
N ASN A 72 -11.41 -4.06 -0.56
CA ASN A 72 -12.72 -3.58 -1.06
C ASN A 72 -12.62 -3.03 -2.49
N ASP A 73 -11.45 -2.56 -2.89
CA ASP A 73 -11.19 -2.03 -4.23
C ASP A 73 -10.75 -3.11 -5.23
N LEU A 74 -10.60 -4.36 -4.78
CA LEU A 74 -10.23 -5.50 -5.63
C LEU A 74 -11.45 -6.30 -6.11
N GLU A 75 -12.64 -6.09 -5.53
CA GLU A 75 -13.86 -6.66 -6.08
C GLU A 75 -14.33 -5.85 -7.29
N PRO A 76 -14.67 -6.48 -8.43
CA PRO A 76 -15.32 -5.76 -9.51
C PRO A 76 -16.64 -5.20 -8.99
N SER A 77 -16.86 -3.90 -9.18
CA SER A 77 -18.14 -3.26 -8.94
C SER A 77 -19.24 -4.11 -9.61
N LYS A 78 -20.13 -4.69 -8.81
CA LYS A 78 -21.28 -5.47 -9.30
C LYS A 78 -22.22 -4.62 -10.15
#